data_AF-A0A8I1YHF1-F1
#
_entry.id   AF-A0A8I1YHF1-F1
#
_cell.length_a   1.000
_cell.length_b   1.000
_cell.length_c   1.000
_cell.angle_alpha   90.00
_cell.angle_beta   90.00
_cell.angle_gamma   90.00
#
_symmetry.space_group_name_H-M   'P 1'
#
loop_
_entity.id
_entity.type
_entity.pdbx_description
1 polymer ?
#
loop_
_entity_poly.entity_id
_entity_poly.type
_entity_poly.pdbx_seq_one_letter_code
_entity_poly.pdbx_strand_id
1 'polypeptide(L)'
;MSDVQTNEVSDNPKAGGFSLPLFALPQAFQGIAEQNATRAREQFEKVKEASEEISVLLKEAYAVNAKGAADYAAKVIDISHSNASSALAFISELAGTRSLSEVIQLSADHGRKNFEATTAQNKELWEIAKKVATETSEPIKKSFAKALKTPS
;
A
#
# COMPACT_ATOMS: atom_id res chain seq x y z
N MET A 1 39.69 19.61 65.95
CA MET A 1 39.91 21.01 65.54
C MET A 1 40.86 20.98 64.35
N SER A 2 40.40 21.42 63.18
CA SER A 2 41.16 22.06 62.09
C SER A 2 40.18 22.42 60.96
N ASP A 3 39.87 23.72 60.94
CA ASP A 3 39.73 24.64 59.81
C ASP A 3 38.68 24.52 58.68
N VAL A 4 38.17 25.72 58.44
CA VAL A 4 37.38 26.31 57.35
C VAL A 4 38.20 26.36 56.06
N GLN A 5 37.57 26.18 54.88
CA GLN A 5 37.44 27.18 53.79
C GLN A 5 36.97 26.51 52.47
N THR A 6 35.99 27.17 51.87
CA THR A 6 35.40 27.05 50.52
C THR A 6 36.41 26.99 49.37
N ASN A 7 36.06 26.26 48.29
CA ASN A 7 36.58 26.52 46.95
C ASN A 7 35.45 26.53 45.92
N GLU A 8 35.44 27.59 45.11
CA GLU A 8 34.46 27.91 44.07
C GLU A 8 34.78 27.25 42.71
N VAL A 9 33.71 27.06 41.91
CA VAL A 9 33.61 27.20 40.43
C VAL A 9 34.50 26.32 39.53
N SER A 10 33.88 25.52 38.64
CA SER A 10 34.07 25.69 37.17
C SER A 10 33.25 24.68 36.33
N ASP A 11 32.56 25.23 35.33
CA ASP A 11 32.17 24.69 34.01
C ASP A 11 31.26 23.44 33.85
N ASN A 12 30.05 23.71 33.38
CA ASN A 12 29.28 22.84 32.49
C ASN A 12 29.96 22.82 31.10
N PRO A 13 29.97 21.71 30.33
CA PRO A 13 29.07 21.72 29.16
C PRO A 13 28.59 20.33 28.64
N LYS A 14 27.47 20.40 27.90
CA LYS A 14 26.98 19.51 26.79
C LYS A 14 26.09 18.33 27.21
N ALA A 15 24.78 18.44 27.02
CA ALA A 15 24.09 18.27 25.73
C ALA A 15 24.35 16.90 25.10
N GLY A 16 23.33 16.05 25.18
CA GLY A 16 23.21 14.83 24.40
C GLY A 16 21.72 14.52 24.28
N GLY A 17 20.99 15.42 23.61
CA GLY A 17 19.63 15.12 23.17
C GLY A 17 19.63 13.86 22.33
N PHE A 18 18.44 13.33 22.04
CA PHE A 18 18.24 12.28 21.05
C PHE A 18 18.71 12.73 19.66
N SER A 19 20.03 12.82 19.47
CA SER A 19 20.72 12.97 18.20
C SER A 19 21.37 11.63 17.92
N LEU A 20 20.53 10.62 17.70
CA LEU A 20 20.86 9.67 16.65
C LEU A 20 20.67 10.46 15.36
N PRO A 21 21.73 10.81 14.61
CA PRO A 21 21.54 11.31 13.27
C PRO A 21 20.91 10.16 12.48
N LEU A 22 19.59 10.20 12.32
CA LEU A 22 18.82 9.37 11.39
C LEU A 22 19.30 9.53 9.93
N PHE A 23 20.31 10.38 9.71
CA PHE A 23 20.87 10.77 8.42
C PHE A 23 22.30 10.26 8.16
N ALA A 24 22.86 9.41 9.01
CA ALA A 24 24.21 8.85 8.78
C ALA A 24 24.18 7.41 8.28
N LEU A 25 23.53 7.14 7.14
CA LEU A 25 23.74 5.86 6.44
C LEU A 25 23.79 6.03 4.92
N PRO A 26 24.93 6.46 4.35
CA PRO A 26 25.09 6.54 2.90
C PRO A 26 25.21 5.15 2.23
N GLN A 27 25.93 4.19 2.83
CA GLN A 27 26.15 2.87 2.19
C GLN A 27 25.03 1.86 2.45
N ALA A 28 24.45 1.83 3.66
CA ALA A 28 23.37 0.90 3.96
C ALA A 28 22.10 1.23 3.16
N PHE A 29 21.81 2.52 2.93
CA PHE A 29 20.71 2.95 2.07
C PHE A 29 20.97 2.66 0.60
N GLN A 30 22.22 2.61 0.14
CA GLN A 30 22.55 2.29 -1.25
C GLN A 30 22.26 0.81 -1.56
N GLY A 31 22.66 -0.12 -0.68
CA GLY A 31 22.29 -1.53 -0.81
C GLY A 31 20.79 -1.80 -0.65
N ILE A 32 20.12 -1.05 0.24
CA ILE A 32 18.66 -1.07 0.38
C ILE A 32 17.98 -0.51 -0.88
N ALA A 33 18.52 0.56 -1.49
CA ALA A 33 18.00 1.14 -2.72
C ALA A 33 18.15 0.20 -3.91
N GLU A 34 19.28 -0.49 -4.05
CA GLU A 34 19.50 -1.50 -5.10
C GLU A 34 18.59 -2.72 -4.90
N GLN A 35 18.41 -3.19 -3.66
CA GLN A 35 17.44 -4.24 -3.34
C GLN A 35 16.00 -3.81 -3.62
N ASN A 36 15.64 -2.57 -3.27
CA ASN A 36 14.30 -2.04 -3.52
C ASN A 36 14.05 -1.82 -5.02
N ALA A 37 15.04 -1.40 -5.80
CA ALA A 37 14.92 -1.29 -7.24
C ALA A 37 14.77 -2.66 -7.91
N THR A 38 15.50 -3.67 -7.42
CA THR A 38 15.37 -5.06 -7.89
C THR A 38 13.99 -5.62 -7.54
N ARG A 39 13.55 -5.46 -6.28
CA ARG A 39 12.20 -5.82 -5.85
C ARG A 39 11.13 -5.09 -6.64
N ALA A 40 11.29 -3.80 -6.92
CA ALA A 40 10.34 -3.03 -7.72
C ALA A 40 10.22 -3.58 -9.15
N ARG A 41 11.34 -3.95 -9.78
CA ARG A 41 11.31 -4.61 -11.10
C ARG A 41 10.65 -5.99 -11.05
N GLU A 42 10.98 -6.81 -10.05
CA GLU A 42 10.34 -8.12 -9.88
C GLU A 42 8.83 -8.01 -9.63
N GLN A 43 8.40 -7.04 -8.82
CA GLN A 43 6.99 -6.77 -8.59
C GLN A 43 6.31 -6.24 -9.85
N PHE A 44 7.00 -5.40 -10.63
CA PHE A 44 6.48 -4.90 -11.90
C PHE A 44 6.26 -6.01 -12.92
N GLU A 45 7.23 -6.91 -13.11
CA GLU A 45 7.05 -8.06 -14.01
C GLU A 45 5.93 -9.00 -13.53
N LYS A 46 5.82 -9.25 -12.21
CA LYS A 46 4.70 -10.03 -11.66
C LYS A 46 3.34 -9.38 -11.90
N VAL A 47 3.25 -8.07 -11.75
CA VAL A 47 2.02 -7.31 -12.04
C VAL A 47 1.68 -7.37 -13.52
N LYS A 48 2.70 -7.31 -14.39
CA LYS A 48 2.52 -7.44 -15.84
C LYS A 48 2.04 -8.85 -16.23
N GLU A 49 2.67 -9.91 -15.73
CA GLU A 49 2.25 -11.29 -15.98
C GLU A 49 0.80 -11.52 -15.49
N ALA A 50 0.50 -11.08 -14.26
CA ALA A 50 -0.86 -11.14 -13.73
C ALA A 50 -1.85 -10.32 -14.59
N SER A 51 -1.45 -9.16 -15.11
CA SER A 51 -2.28 -8.35 -15.99
C SER A 51 -2.57 -9.03 -17.33
N GLU A 52 -1.58 -9.71 -17.91
CA GLU A 52 -1.73 -10.48 -19.15
C GLU A 52 -2.66 -11.68 -18.94
N GLU A 53 -2.48 -12.45 -17.86
CA GLU A 53 -3.33 -13.59 -17.51
C GLU A 53 -4.78 -13.14 -17.28
N ILE A 54 -5.00 -12.06 -16.52
CA ILE A 54 -6.35 -11.58 -16.27
C ILE A 54 -6.96 -11.00 -17.57
N SER A 55 -6.19 -10.40 -18.46
CA SER A 55 -6.69 -9.97 -19.78
C SER A 55 -7.21 -11.14 -20.61
N VAL A 56 -6.54 -12.30 -20.57
CA VAL A 56 -7.00 -13.53 -21.23
C VAL A 56 -8.29 -14.04 -20.60
N LEU A 57 -8.32 -14.18 -19.27
CA LEU A 57 -9.51 -14.64 -18.54
C LEU A 57 -10.72 -13.72 -18.76
N LEU A 58 -10.49 -12.41 -18.85
CA LEU A 58 -11.53 -11.43 -19.09
C LEU A 58 -12.11 -11.58 -20.51
N LYS A 59 -11.25 -11.76 -21.52
CA LYS A 59 -11.68 -12.03 -22.91
C LYS A 59 -12.49 -13.32 -23.02
N GLU A 60 -12.07 -14.38 -22.34
CA GLU A 60 -12.79 -15.66 -22.29
C GLU A 60 -14.15 -15.52 -21.59
N ALA A 61 -14.19 -14.81 -20.46
CA ALA A 61 -15.43 -14.53 -19.73
C ALA A 61 -16.44 -13.73 -20.57
N TYR A 62 -15.95 -12.74 -21.34
CA TYR A 62 -16.78 -12.03 -22.31
C TYR A 62 -17.26 -12.94 -23.45
N ALA A 63 -16.40 -13.84 -23.96
CA ALA A 63 -16.75 -14.77 -25.04
C ALA A 63 -17.84 -15.78 -24.63
N VAL A 64 -17.90 -16.18 -23.36
CA VAL A 64 -18.96 -17.07 -22.83
C VAL A 64 -20.18 -16.32 -22.25
N ASN A 65 -20.30 -15.01 -22.54
CA ASN A 65 -21.37 -14.13 -22.07
C ASN A 65 -21.50 -14.05 -20.53
N ALA A 66 -20.41 -14.29 -19.79
CA ALA A 66 -20.33 -14.16 -18.34
C ALA A 66 -19.98 -12.72 -17.91
N LYS A 67 -20.64 -11.73 -18.53
CA LYS A 67 -20.34 -10.29 -18.37
C LYS A 67 -20.26 -9.83 -16.92
N GLY A 68 -21.14 -10.32 -16.05
CA GLY A 68 -21.10 -9.96 -14.62
C GLY A 68 -19.85 -10.45 -13.88
N ALA A 69 -19.36 -11.65 -14.19
CA ALA A 69 -18.11 -12.16 -13.64
C ALA A 69 -16.89 -11.43 -14.23
N ALA A 70 -16.94 -11.08 -15.51
CA ALA A 70 -15.93 -10.25 -16.16
C ALA A 70 -15.86 -8.86 -15.53
N ASP A 71 -16.99 -8.15 -15.39
CA ASP A 71 -17.06 -6.81 -14.80
C ASP A 71 -16.56 -6.83 -13.33
N TYR A 72 -16.84 -7.90 -12.57
CA TYR A 72 -16.30 -8.09 -11.22
C TYR A 72 -14.78 -8.28 -11.21
N ALA A 73 -14.25 -9.18 -12.06
CA ALA A 73 -12.82 -9.42 -12.17
C ALA A 73 -12.07 -8.16 -12.59
N ALA A 74 -12.57 -7.42 -13.60
CA ALA A 74 -12.01 -6.15 -14.03
C ALA A 74 -11.95 -5.15 -12.87
N LYS A 75 -13.02 -5.04 -12.07
CA LYS A 75 -13.02 -4.13 -10.93
C LYS A 75 -11.98 -4.51 -9.86
N VAL A 76 -11.78 -5.80 -9.59
CA VAL A 76 -10.75 -6.27 -8.64
C VAL A 76 -9.33 -5.91 -9.13
N ILE A 77 -9.07 -5.97 -10.44
CA ILE A 77 -7.79 -5.51 -11.01
C ILE A 77 -7.61 -4.01 -10.79
N ASP A 78 -8.63 -3.21 -11.12
CA ASP A 78 -8.57 -1.75 -10.99
C ASP A 78 -8.29 -1.33 -9.55
N ILE A 79 -8.92 -2.00 -8.58
CA ILE A 79 -8.69 -1.81 -7.14
C ILE A 79 -7.24 -2.15 -6.79
N SER A 80 -6.74 -3.29 -7.25
CA SER A 80 -5.36 -3.71 -7.01
C SER A 80 -4.35 -2.70 -7.56
N HIS A 81 -4.56 -2.22 -8.79
CA HIS A 81 -3.71 -1.21 -9.43
C HIS A 81 -3.74 0.13 -8.67
N SER A 82 -4.93 0.59 -8.28
CA SER A 82 -5.12 1.81 -7.49
C SER A 82 -4.41 1.71 -6.14
N ASN A 83 -4.51 0.57 -5.47
CA ASN A 83 -3.91 0.36 -4.16
C ASN A 83 -2.37 0.31 -4.25
N ALA A 84 -1.82 -0.39 -5.25
CA ALA A 84 -0.39 -0.42 -5.51
C ALA A 84 0.16 0.99 -5.82
N SER A 85 -0.53 1.75 -6.67
CA SER A 85 -0.16 3.13 -7.01
C SER A 85 -0.19 4.05 -5.77
N SER A 86 -1.24 3.94 -4.93
CA SER A 86 -1.36 4.69 -3.67
C SER A 86 -0.23 4.38 -2.69
N ALA A 87 0.12 3.09 -2.55
CA ALA A 87 1.22 2.66 -1.69
C ALA A 87 2.59 3.18 -2.16
N LEU A 88 2.86 3.12 -3.47
CA LEU A 88 4.10 3.66 -4.04
C LEU A 88 4.20 5.19 -3.89
N ALA A 89 3.09 5.91 -4.08
CA ALA A 89 3.03 7.35 -3.85
C ALA A 89 3.33 7.68 -2.37
N PHE A 90 2.72 6.96 -1.44
CA PHE A 90 2.97 7.14 0.00
C PHE A 90 4.42 6.87 0.39
N ILE A 91 5.02 5.79 -0.11
CA ILE A 91 6.45 5.49 0.12
C ILE A 91 7.34 6.61 -0.45
N SER A 92 7.01 7.12 -1.63
CA SER A 92 7.76 8.21 -2.27
C SER A 92 7.66 9.51 -1.47
N GLU A 93 6.47 9.85 -0.96
CA GLU A 93 6.24 11.01 -0.11
C GLU A 93 6.96 10.85 1.24
N LEU A 94 6.92 9.66 1.85
CA LEU A 94 7.63 9.35 3.10
C LEU A 94 9.15 9.55 2.96
N ALA A 95 9.73 9.09 1.85
CA ALA A 95 11.16 9.26 1.59
C ALA A 95 11.59 10.73 1.46
N GLY A 96 10.66 11.64 1.17
CA GLY A 96 10.90 13.09 1.09
C GLY A 96 10.75 13.84 2.42
N THR A 97 10.20 13.20 3.47
CA THR A 97 9.97 13.84 4.77
C THR A 97 11.29 14.10 5.53
N ARG A 98 11.31 15.18 6.32
CA ARG A 98 12.48 15.65 7.08
C ARG A 98 12.25 15.66 8.59
N SER A 99 11.03 15.40 9.04
CA SER A 99 10.67 15.37 10.46
C SER A 99 9.64 14.30 10.80
N LEU A 100 9.63 13.87 12.07
CA LEU A 100 8.63 12.91 12.57
C LEU A 100 7.20 13.46 12.49
N SER A 101 7.02 14.77 12.66
CA SER A 101 5.71 15.42 12.53
C SER A 101 5.16 15.30 11.11
N GLU A 102 6.01 15.47 10.08
CA GLU A 102 5.64 15.27 8.67
C GLU A 102 5.25 13.82 8.40
N VAL A 103 6.00 12.85 8.94
CA VAL A 103 5.68 11.42 8.82
C VAL A 103 4.30 11.08 9.43
N ILE A 104 4.01 11.59 10.63
CA ILE A 104 2.72 11.36 11.31
C ILE A 104 1.57 11.95 10.49
N GLN A 105 1.73 13.20 10.03
CA GLN A 105 0.72 13.87 9.22
C GLN A 105 0.47 13.13 7.91
N LEU A 106 1.54 12.74 7.22
CA LEU A 106 1.47 11.99 5.96
C LEU A 106 0.78 10.63 6.14
N SER A 107 1.10 9.92 7.23
CA SER A 107 0.49 8.63 7.55
C SER A 107 -1.00 8.76 7.86
N ALA A 108 -1.40 9.81 8.59
CA ALA A 108 -2.80 10.10 8.87
C ALA A 108 -3.58 10.44 7.59
N ASP A 109 -3.01 11.27 6.73
CA ASP A 109 -3.62 11.64 5.45
C ASP A 109 -3.75 10.44 4.51
N HIS A 110 -2.71 9.60 4.41
CA HIS A 110 -2.76 8.37 3.62
C HIS A 110 -3.79 7.39 4.17
N GLY A 111 -3.86 7.20 5.49
CA GLY A 111 -4.85 6.35 6.14
C GLY A 111 -6.28 6.79 5.83
N ARG A 112 -6.57 8.09 5.93
CA ARG A 112 -7.89 8.65 5.57
C ARG A 112 -8.22 8.41 4.09
N LYS A 113 -7.30 8.73 3.19
CA LYS A 113 -7.48 8.52 1.74
C LYS A 113 -7.73 7.04 1.40
N ASN A 114 -6.94 6.12 1.97
CA ASN A 114 -7.12 4.69 1.76
C ASN A 114 -8.47 4.20 2.30
N PHE A 115 -8.94 4.72 3.43
CA PHE A 115 -10.25 4.37 3.98
C PHE A 115 -11.40 4.84 3.08
N GLU A 116 -11.36 6.08 2.60
CA GLU A 116 -12.33 6.65 1.65
C GLU A 116 -12.36 5.83 0.35
N ALA A 117 -11.18 5.54 -0.21
CA ALA A 117 -11.04 4.75 -1.42
C ALA A 117 -11.57 3.32 -1.24
N THR A 118 -11.16 2.61 -0.18
CA THR A 118 -11.61 1.25 0.11
C THR A 118 -13.14 1.19 0.27
N THR A 119 -13.72 2.18 0.94
CA THR A 119 -15.17 2.27 1.11
C THR A 119 -15.89 2.45 -0.23
N ALA A 120 -15.37 3.31 -1.11
CA ALA A 120 -15.94 3.51 -2.45
C ALA A 120 -15.80 2.24 -3.32
N GLN A 121 -14.61 1.65 -3.34
CA GLN A 121 -14.30 0.42 -4.07
C GLN A 121 -15.21 -0.75 -3.65
N ASN A 122 -15.43 -0.93 -2.35
CA ASN A 122 -16.34 -1.96 -1.84
C ASN A 122 -17.79 -1.73 -2.24
N LYS A 123 -18.25 -0.47 -2.26
CA LYS A 123 -19.61 -0.15 -2.75
C LYS A 123 -19.77 -0.56 -4.21
N GLU A 124 -18.80 -0.24 -5.05
CA GLU A 124 -18.84 -0.60 -6.47
C GLU A 124 -18.82 -2.12 -6.69
N LEU A 125 -17.98 -2.86 -5.97
CA LEU A 125 -18.00 -4.34 -6.01
C LEU A 125 -19.36 -4.91 -5.61
N TRP A 126 -20.00 -4.30 -4.61
CA TRP A 126 -21.32 -4.73 -4.15
C TRP A 126 -22.42 -4.46 -5.20
N GLU A 127 -22.35 -3.32 -5.90
CA GLU A 127 -23.25 -3.02 -7.02
C GLU A 127 -23.07 -4.02 -8.19
N ILE A 128 -21.83 -4.36 -8.53
CA ILE A 128 -21.55 -5.36 -9.58
C ILE A 128 -22.11 -6.73 -9.16
N ALA A 129 -21.83 -7.16 -7.93
CA ALA A 129 -22.32 -8.44 -7.40
C ALA A 129 -23.85 -8.53 -7.40
N LYS A 130 -24.55 -7.46 -6.99
CA LYS A 130 -26.01 -7.36 -7.10
C LYS A 130 -26.48 -7.54 -8.54
N LYS A 131 -25.86 -6.83 -9.48
CA LYS A 131 -26.21 -6.92 -10.90
C LYS A 131 -26.09 -8.36 -11.42
N VAL A 132 -25.02 -9.08 -11.05
CA VAL A 132 -24.88 -10.50 -11.38
C VAL A 132 -26.01 -11.34 -10.78
N ALA A 133 -26.40 -11.07 -9.54
CA ALA A 133 -27.47 -11.79 -8.87
C ALA A 133 -28.86 -11.54 -9.50
N THR A 134 -29.11 -10.34 -10.04
CA THR A 134 -30.42 -9.93 -10.58
C THR A 134 -30.58 -10.14 -12.08
N GLU A 135 -29.52 -10.00 -12.88
CA GLU A 135 -29.63 -9.92 -14.35
C GLU A 135 -29.14 -11.15 -15.11
N THR A 136 -28.56 -12.15 -14.41
CA THR A 136 -27.96 -13.32 -15.06
C THR A 136 -28.72 -14.63 -14.81
N SER A 137 -28.55 -15.62 -15.67
CA SER A 137 -29.18 -16.94 -15.54
C SER A 137 -28.62 -17.75 -14.36
N GLU A 138 -29.42 -18.70 -13.84
CA GLU A 138 -29.04 -19.54 -12.68
C GLU A 138 -27.66 -20.23 -12.79
N PRO A 139 -27.24 -20.79 -13.95
CA PRO A 139 -25.91 -21.35 -14.10
C PRO A 139 -24.79 -20.33 -13.86
N ILE A 140 -24.95 -19.09 -14.35
CA ILE A 140 -23.94 -18.04 -14.20
C ILE A 140 -23.90 -17.54 -12.75
N LYS A 141 -25.05 -17.38 -12.10
CA LYS A 141 -25.11 -17.05 -10.66
C LYS A 141 -24.37 -18.07 -9.81
N LYS A 142 -24.54 -19.37 -10.10
CA LYS A 142 -23.83 -20.45 -9.39
C LYS A 142 -22.32 -20.39 -9.61
N SER A 143 -21.87 -20.18 -10.84
CA SER A 143 -20.44 -20.03 -11.15
C SER A 143 -19.84 -18.81 -10.45
N PHE A 144 -20.54 -17.68 -10.44
CA PHE A 144 -20.12 -16.47 -9.74
C PHE A 144 -20.05 -16.67 -8.22
N ALA A 145 -21.09 -17.25 -7.62
CA ALA A 145 -21.12 -17.56 -6.19
C ALA A 145 -20.02 -18.55 -5.78
N LYS A 146 -19.62 -19.47 -6.68
CA LYS A 146 -18.47 -20.36 -6.46
C LYS A 146 -17.15 -19.59 -6.50
N ALA A 147 -16.97 -18.68 -7.46
CA ALA A 147 -15.78 -17.84 -7.55
C ALA A 147 -15.59 -16.99 -6.28
N LEU A 148 -16.65 -16.38 -5.76
CA LEU A 148 -16.62 -15.59 -4.52
C LEU A 148 -16.27 -16.38 -3.25
N LYS A 149 -16.56 -17.69 -3.24
CA LYS A 149 -16.33 -18.57 -2.08
C LYS A 149 -14.96 -19.23 -2.08
N THR A 150 -14.16 -19.07 -3.14
CA THR A 150 -12.85 -19.72 -3.21
C THR A 150 -11.90 -18.91 -2.33
N PRO A 151 -11.41 -19.46 -1.20
CA PRO A 151 -10.45 -18.75 -0.37
C PRO A 151 -9.13 -18.62 -1.14
N SER A 152 -8.64 -17.39 -1.23
CA SER A 152 -7.28 -17.02 -1.62
C SER A 152 -6.28 -17.35 -0.51
#